data_AF-A0A2G2W0B3-F1
#
_entry.id   AF-A0A2G2W0B3-F1
#
_cell.length_a   1.000
_cell.length_b   1.000
_cell.length_c   1.000
_cell.angle_alpha   90.00
_cell.angle_beta   90.00
_cell.angle_gamma   90.00
#
_symmetry.space_group_name_H-M   'P 1'
#
loop_
_entity.id
_entity.type
_entity.pdbx_description
1 polymer ?
#
loop_
_entity_poly.entity_id
_entity_poly.type
_entity_poly.pdbx_seq_one_letter_code
_entity_poly.pdbx_strand_id
1 'polypeptide(L)'
;MGEAEEEVVAFLDKLKSLDPAIYNFQEDVLLNSMVVRSRMMDRSEALKLSKSKLRIFKGREPLKGLNVGDAKNLSHGDLERITNNFSDPIGRVGCGSLFRGFMNDGQEVTVKTWDFMFPAVYHCAGYPRDFHDEIVLLERSGLKSCPFFLKLVGFCFEKKLAIVYDLKFKKSLWLSFGSEFGWKERMRVATNYALLLKTLTMEKLDLVWSCDDIMIDEEYNIKLINYVVNRREGETCDGASVSGLSLQMGFASSYVSIPPSHSITLGTDVMEIEKGYIFEFGILLLELIMKRERSWHASYQLSPYIKEKGGSAFHETLEVDAVTSTEISKLIEPCVCMESAQRPDIESVISELKRIVGSG
;
A
#
# COMPACT_ATOMS: atom_id res chain seq x y z
N MET A 1 19.46 15.21 -20.14
CA MET A 1 19.22 15.33 -18.69
C MET A 1 19.98 16.57 -18.24
N GLY A 2 19.32 17.52 -17.59
CA GLY A 2 19.97 18.76 -17.13
C GLY A 2 20.66 18.55 -15.78
N GLU A 3 21.63 19.40 -15.42
CA GLU A 3 22.38 19.31 -14.14
C GLU A 3 21.45 19.24 -12.90
N ALA A 4 20.33 19.98 -12.92
CA ALA A 4 19.35 19.96 -11.83
C ALA A 4 18.60 18.62 -11.70
N GLU A 5 18.39 17.92 -12.82
CA GLU A 5 17.71 16.61 -12.84
C GLU A 5 18.64 15.52 -12.31
N GLU A 6 19.94 15.60 -12.64
CA GLU A 6 20.98 14.75 -12.08
C GLU A 6 21.14 14.93 -10.56
N GLU A 7 21.06 16.17 -10.07
CA GLU A 7 21.12 16.45 -8.62
C GLU A 7 19.95 15.80 -7.88
N VAL A 8 18.73 15.84 -8.45
CA VAL A 8 17.54 15.21 -7.87
C VAL A 8 17.65 13.68 -7.87
N VAL A 9 18.12 13.07 -8.96
CA VAL A 9 18.34 11.61 -9.02
C VAL A 9 19.37 11.18 -7.98
N ALA A 10 20.50 11.89 -7.87
CA ALA A 10 21.53 11.59 -6.88
C ALA A 10 21.02 11.78 -5.43
N PHE A 11 20.14 12.75 -5.20
CA PHE A 11 19.48 12.94 -3.92
C PHE A 11 18.53 11.78 -3.57
N LEU A 12 17.68 11.37 -4.51
CA LEU A 12 16.78 10.23 -4.34
C LEU A 12 17.56 8.93 -4.05
N ASP A 13 18.65 8.67 -4.75
CA ASP A 13 19.50 7.50 -4.48
C ASP A 13 20.08 7.51 -3.06
N LYS A 14 20.39 8.68 -2.51
CA LYS A 14 20.83 8.81 -1.10
C LYS A 14 19.70 8.51 -0.11
N LEU A 15 18.43 8.80 -0.44
CA LEU A 15 17.30 8.45 0.43
C LEU A 15 17.18 6.93 0.66
N LYS A 16 17.46 6.11 -0.37
CA LYS A 16 17.45 4.64 -0.27
C LYS A 16 18.42 4.09 0.79
N SER A 17 19.47 4.84 1.10
CA SER A 17 20.59 4.42 1.94
C SER A 17 20.63 5.16 3.28
N LEU A 18 19.55 5.87 3.65
CA LEU A 18 19.45 6.46 4.98
C LEU A 18 19.59 5.38 6.05
N ASP A 19 20.40 5.66 7.05
CA ASP A 19 20.67 4.72 8.14
C ASP A 19 19.43 4.61 9.05
N PRO A 20 18.72 3.46 9.04
CA PRO A 20 17.47 3.32 9.78
C PRO A 20 17.67 3.44 11.30
N ALA A 21 18.91 3.25 11.80
CA ALA A 21 19.23 3.41 13.21
C ALA A 21 18.92 4.84 13.70
N ILE A 22 19.08 5.87 12.86
CA ILE A 22 18.82 7.27 13.24
C ILE A 22 17.37 7.43 13.74
N TYR A 23 16.42 6.74 13.12
CA TYR A 23 15.01 6.81 13.46
C TYR A 23 14.66 5.93 14.67
N ASN A 24 15.29 4.76 14.81
CA ASN A 24 15.07 3.86 15.95
C ASN A 24 15.51 4.47 17.31
N PHE A 25 16.47 5.41 17.29
CA PHE A 25 17.00 6.07 18.49
C PHE A 25 16.39 7.46 18.77
N GLN A 26 15.30 7.83 18.09
CA GLN A 26 14.56 9.05 18.43
C GLN A 26 13.96 8.96 19.84
N GLU A 27 13.87 10.10 20.53
CA GLU A 27 13.43 10.14 21.94
C GLU A 27 12.01 9.59 22.11
N ASP A 28 11.09 9.92 21.20
CA ASP A 28 9.71 9.42 21.21
C ASP A 28 9.64 7.91 20.99
N VAL A 29 10.45 7.36 20.08
CA VAL A 29 10.52 5.91 19.81
C VAL A 29 11.05 5.15 21.04
N LEU A 30 12.16 5.63 21.63
CA LEU A 30 12.75 5.02 22.82
C LEU A 30 11.82 5.09 24.03
N LEU A 31 11.22 6.24 24.31
CA LEU A 31 10.35 6.43 25.47
C LEU A 31 9.03 5.66 25.38
N ASN A 32 8.59 5.34 24.16
CA ASN A 32 7.41 4.51 23.91
C ASN A 32 7.73 3.03 23.67
N SER A 33 9.01 2.65 23.69
CA SER A 33 9.43 1.26 23.51
C SER A 33 8.88 0.34 24.60
N MET A 34 8.73 -0.95 24.24
CA MET A 34 8.36 -1.99 25.20
C MET A 34 9.37 -2.09 26.34
N VAL A 35 10.66 -1.87 26.08
CA VAL A 35 11.74 -1.93 27.08
C VAL A 35 11.53 -0.88 28.16
N VAL A 36 11.18 0.35 27.79
CA VAL A 36 10.90 1.43 28.76
C VAL A 36 9.53 1.23 29.42
N ARG A 37 8.50 0.86 28.65
CA ARG A 37 7.13 0.63 29.19
C ARG A 37 7.09 -0.52 30.20
N SER A 38 7.87 -1.57 29.97
CA SER A 38 8.01 -2.73 30.87
C SER A 38 9.05 -2.53 31.97
N ARG A 39 9.59 -1.31 32.14
CA ARG A 39 10.60 -0.95 33.16
C ARG A 39 11.89 -1.77 33.10
N MET A 40 12.23 -2.31 31.92
CA MET A 40 13.52 -2.95 31.68
C MET A 40 14.65 -1.93 31.46
N MET A 41 14.29 -0.69 31.08
CA MET A 41 15.20 0.45 30.97
C MET A 41 14.52 1.70 31.56
N ASP A 42 15.26 2.47 32.35
CA ASP A 42 14.74 3.72 32.90
C ASP A 42 14.61 4.82 31.84
N ARG A 43 13.61 5.70 32.00
CA ARG A 43 13.41 6.84 31.08
C ARG A 43 14.65 7.74 30.99
N SER A 44 15.35 7.94 32.11
CA SER A 44 16.58 8.76 32.12
C SER A 44 17.72 8.11 31.35
N GLU A 45 17.80 6.77 31.37
CA GLU A 45 18.77 6.00 30.61
C GLU A 45 18.43 6.02 29.12
N ALA A 46 17.16 5.84 28.76
CA ALA A 46 16.68 5.94 27.39
C ALA A 46 17.00 7.32 26.76
N LEU A 47 16.81 8.41 27.51
CA LEU A 47 17.17 9.76 27.06
C LEU A 47 18.69 9.94 26.87
N LYS A 48 19.51 9.37 27.77
CA LYS A 48 20.97 9.36 27.60
C LYS A 48 21.39 8.57 26.36
N LEU A 49 20.77 7.41 26.14
CA LEU A 49 20.99 6.56 24.97
C LEU A 49 20.64 7.30 23.68
N SER A 50 19.45 7.91 23.60
CA SER A 50 19.04 8.73 22.45
C SER A 50 20.07 9.82 22.15
N LYS A 51 20.42 10.65 23.13
CA LYS A 51 21.38 11.75 22.96
C LYS A 51 22.76 11.26 22.52
N SER A 52 23.25 10.16 23.09
CA SER A 52 24.55 9.60 22.73
C SER A 52 24.58 9.07 21.30
N LYS A 53 23.55 8.31 20.90
CA LYS A 53 23.46 7.75 19.53
C LYS A 53 23.23 8.84 18.50
N LEU A 54 22.31 9.78 18.74
CA LEU A 54 22.05 10.89 17.82
C LEU A 54 23.25 11.84 17.66
N ARG A 55 24.12 11.99 18.68
CA ARG A 55 25.38 12.73 18.54
C ARG A 55 26.34 12.07 17.54
N ILE A 56 26.44 10.74 17.54
CA ILE A 56 27.28 10.01 16.59
C ILE A 56 26.81 10.30 15.16
N PHE A 57 25.50 10.29 14.94
CA PHE A 57 24.92 10.56 13.62
C PHE A 57 25.04 12.02 13.19
N LYS A 58 24.91 12.98 14.12
CA LYS A 58 25.14 14.42 13.84
C LYS A 58 26.57 14.75 13.42
N GLY A 59 27.53 13.88 13.72
CA GLY A 59 28.92 14.01 13.25
C GLY A 59 29.12 13.66 11.78
N ARG A 60 28.12 13.05 11.13
CA ARG A 60 28.09 12.83 9.67
C ARG A 60 27.53 14.07 8.99
N GLU A 61 28.00 14.37 7.78
CA GLU A 61 27.47 15.47 6.99
C GLU A 61 25.98 15.22 6.69
N PRO A 62 25.05 16.11 7.07
CA PRO A 62 23.63 15.89 6.88
C PRO A 62 23.29 15.91 5.39
N LEU A 63 22.42 14.99 4.96
CA LEU A 63 21.91 14.98 3.60
C LEU A 63 21.14 16.28 3.34
N LYS A 64 21.64 17.10 2.41
CA LYS A 64 20.92 18.29 1.94
C LYS A 64 19.65 17.83 1.20
N GLY A 65 18.50 18.28 1.67
CA GLY A 65 17.22 17.96 1.04
C GLY A 65 16.93 18.82 -0.19
N LEU A 66 16.29 18.21 -1.19
CA LEU A 66 15.86 18.84 -2.44
C LEU A 66 14.38 18.57 -2.67
N ASN A 67 13.68 19.52 -3.31
CA ASN A 67 12.33 19.25 -3.81
C ASN A 67 12.40 18.24 -4.97
N VAL A 68 11.34 17.44 -5.14
CA VAL A 68 11.24 16.45 -6.21
C VAL A 68 9.96 16.74 -6.99
N GLY A 69 10.09 17.22 -8.22
CA GLY A 69 8.96 17.75 -8.98
C GLY A 69 8.24 18.85 -8.22
N ASP A 70 6.93 18.69 -8.00
CA ASP A 70 6.10 19.62 -7.23
C ASP A 70 6.13 19.32 -5.72
N ALA A 71 6.70 18.19 -5.32
CA ALA A 71 6.76 17.75 -3.94
C ALA A 71 7.85 18.49 -3.16
N LYS A 72 7.44 19.10 -2.04
CA LYS A 72 8.34 19.88 -1.19
C LYS A 72 9.13 18.96 -0.25
N ASN A 73 10.43 19.21 -0.13
CA ASN A 73 11.21 18.72 1.01
C ASN A 73 10.83 19.53 2.26
N LEU A 74 10.18 18.88 3.20
CA LEU A 74 9.64 19.45 4.43
C LEU A 74 10.57 19.17 5.60
N SER A 75 10.69 20.13 6.52
CA SER A 75 11.34 19.89 7.81
C SER A 75 10.43 19.10 8.75
N HIS A 76 11.00 18.55 9.82
CA HIS A 76 10.19 17.96 10.88
C HIS A 76 9.23 18.97 11.53
N GLY A 77 9.65 20.23 11.66
CA GLY A 77 8.80 21.30 12.19
C GLY A 77 7.61 21.61 11.28
N ASP A 78 7.77 21.45 9.96
CA ASP A 78 6.66 21.55 9.03
C ASP A 78 5.68 20.39 9.22
N LEU A 79 6.15 19.15 9.42
CA LEU A 79 5.27 18.02 9.73
C LEU A 79 4.50 18.24 11.04
N GLU A 80 5.17 18.70 12.09
CA GLU A 80 4.53 19.00 13.37
C GLU A 80 3.45 20.07 13.20
N ARG A 81 3.69 21.09 12.38
CA ARG A 81 2.69 22.11 12.07
C ARG A 81 1.52 21.52 11.26
N ILE A 82 1.81 20.77 10.19
CA ILE A 82 0.80 20.18 9.30
C ILE A 82 -0.13 19.24 10.07
N THR A 83 0.43 18.41 10.95
CA THR A 83 -0.31 17.36 11.68
C THR A 83 -0.76 17.79 13.09
N ASN A 84 -0.53 19.05 13.46
CA ASN A 84 -0.71 19.54 14.82
C ASN A 84 -0.07 18.60 15.86
N ASN A 85 1.24 18.36 15.73
CA ASN A 85 2.03 17.42 16.52
C ASN A 85 1.50 15.98 16.48
N PHE A 86 1.11 15.50 15.30
CA PHE A 86 0.60 14.14 15.10
C PHE A 86 -0.61 13.80 15.99
N SER A 87 -1.46 14.79 16.29
CA SER A 87 -2.53 14.66 17.29
C SER A 87 -3.80 13.98 16.78
N ASP A 88 -4.00 13.90 15.45
CA ASP A 88 -5.17 13.30 14.82
C ASP A 88 -4.80 12.07 13.96
N PRO A 89 -4.51 10.92 14.59
CA PRO A 89 -4.29 9.67 13.87
C PRO A 89 -5.60 9.17 13.26
N ILE A 90 -5.59 8.93 11.96
CA ILE A 90 -6.76 8.54 11.16
C ILE A 90 -6.74 7.07 10.73
N GLY A 91 -5.60 6.39 10.89
CA GLY A 91 -5.49 4.96 10.57
C GLY A 91 -4.06 4.46 10.54
N ARG A 92 -3.89 3.22 10.10
CA ARG A 92 -2.59 2.62 9.79
C ARG A 92 -2.63 2.05 8.38
N VAL A 93 -1.47 1.99 7.74
CA VAL A 93 -1.30 1.38 6.43
C VAL A 93 0.09 0.73 6.37
N GLY A 94 0.15 -0.55 6.00
CA GLY A 94 1.38 -1.34 6.10
C GLY A 94 2.05 -1.20 7.48
N CYS A 95 3.33 -0.81 7.49
CA CYS A 95 4.10 -0.54 8.71
C CYS A 95 4.08 0.93 9.16
N GLY A 96 3.11 1.71 8.69
CA GLY A 96 3.02 3.14 8.93
C GLY A 96 1.72 3.59 9.58
N SER A 97 1.75 4.80 10.12
CA SER A 97 0.57 5.50 10.67
C SER A 97 0.13 6.61 9.73
N LEU A 98 -1.18 6.85 9.66
CA LEU A 98 -1.78 7.92 8.90
C LEU A 98 -2.30 9.00 9.84
N PHE A 99 -2.03 10.26 9.51
CA PHE A 99 -2.47 11.44 10.25
C PHE A 99 -3.20 12.39 9.32
N ARG A 100 -4.28 12.98 9.83
CA ARG A 100 -4.89 14.12 9.17
C ARG A 100 -3.99 15.33 9.35
N GLY A 101 -3.87 16.14 8.30
CA GLY A 101 -3.11 17.38 8.36
C GLY A 101 -3.70 18.49 7.52
N PHE A 102 -3.17 19.69 7.72
CA PHE A 102 -3.55 20.89 6.99
C PHE A 102 -2.30 21.67 6.55
N MET A 103 -2.22 21.98 5.26
CA MET A 103 -1.18 22.86 4.72
C MET A 103 -1.44 24.32 5.15
N ASN A 104 -0.44 25.19 4.97
CA ASN A 104 -0.53 26.60 5.40
C ASN A 104 -1.66 27.38 4.69
N ASP A 105 -2.07 26.94 3.51
CA ASP A 105 -3.18 27.52 2.73
C ASP A 105 -4.56 26.92 3.11
N GLY A 106 -4.61 26.01 4.09
CA GLY A 106 -5.82 25.34 4.54
C GLY A 106 -6.18 24.07 3.76
N GLN A 107 -5.38 23.64 2.78
CA GLN A 107 -5.59 22.36 2.09
C GLN A 107 -5.50 21.19 3.10
N GLU A 108 -6.56 20.38 3.18
CA GLU A 108 -6.57 19.13 3.95
C GLU A 108 -5.70 18.08 3.24
N VAL A 109 -4.80 17.45 3.99
CA VAL A 109 -3.84 16.45 3.50
C VAL A 109 -3.82 15.22 4.39
N THR A 110 -3.31 14.12 3.86
CA THR A 110 -3.02 12.89 4.63
C THR A 110 -1.52 12.72 4.75
N VAL A 111 -1.02 12.53 5.97
CA VAL A 111 0.40 12.31 6.25
C VAL A 111 0.62 10.86 6.65
N LYS A 112 1.40 10.11 5.86
CA LYS A 112 1.87 8.77 6.21
C LYS A 112 3.24 8.85 6.84
N THR A 113 3.43 8.18 7.98
CA THR A 113 4.74 8.02 8.63
C THR A 113 5.16 6.57 8.62
N TRP A 114 6.46 6.29 8.60
CA TRP A 114 6.99 4.95 8.90
C TRP A 114 7.30 4.85 10.38
N ASP A 115 6.70 3.85 11.05
CA ASP A 115 6.79 3.72 12.49
C ASP A 115 7.98 2.84 12.88
N PHE A 116 9.06 3.50 13.31
CA PHE A 116 10.26 2.84 13.82
C PHE A 116 10.08 2.39 15.27
N MET A 117 10.85 1.38 15.68
CA MET A 117 10.71 0.73 16.99
C MET A 117 12.06 0.54 17.67
N PHE A 118 12.04 0.50 19.01
CA PHE A 118 13.19 0.11 19.81
C PHE A 118 12.84 -1.09 20.72
N PRO A 119 13.68 -2.13 20.80
CA PRO A 119 14.86 -2.39 19.97
C PRO A 119 14.49 -2.46 18.50
N ALA A 120 15.44 -2.14 17.61
CA ALA A 120 15.21 -2.14 16.18
C ALA A 120 14.72 -3.53 15.74
N VAL A 121 13.59 -3.56 15.05
CA VAL A 121 13.07 -4.79 14.45
C VAL A 121 13.57 -4.86 13.02
N TYR A 122 13.87 -6.08 12.55
CA TYR A 122 14.44 -6.31 11.23
C TYR A 122 13.64 -5.61 10.11
N HIS A 123 12.31 -5.55 10.23
CA HIS A 123 11.42 -4.86 9.29
C HIS A 123 11.78 -3.39 9.04
N CYS A 124 12.22 -2.66 10.07
CA CYS A 124 12.51 -1.23 9.95
C CYS A 124 13.73 -0.92 9.06
N ALA A 125 14.53 -1.95 8.72
CA ALA A 125 15.69 -1.77 7.85
C ALA A 125 15.30 -1.42 6.39
N GLY A 126 14.11 -1.84 5.95
CA GLY A 126 13.60 -1.58 4.59
C GLY A 126 12.98 -0.20 4.40
N TYR A 127 12.56 0.46 5.48
CA TYR A 127 11.73 1.67 5.41
C TYR A 127 12.33 2.82 4.59
N PRO A 128 13.64 3.16 4.69
CA PRO A 128 14.24 4.18 3.84
C PRO A 128 14.07 3.93 2.34
N ARG A 129 14.18 2.66 1.94
CA ARG A 129 14.03 2.25 0.55
C ARG A 129 12.57 2.25 0.11
N ASP A 130 11.65 1.78 0.96
CA ASP A 130 10.21 1.82 0.66
C ASP A 130 9.71 3.28 0.55
N PHE A 131 10.17 4.15 1.45
CA PHE A 131 9.94 5.60 1.39
C PHE A 131 10.46 6.22 0.09
N HIS A 132 11.69 5.88 -0.29
CA HIS A 132 12.26 6.32 -1.56
C HIS A 132 11.42 5.84 -2.75
N ASP A 133 11.10 4.55 -2.80
CA ASP A 133 10.43 3.93 -3.96
C ASP A 133 9.05 4.54 -4.15
N GLU A 134 8.34 4.83 -3.05
CA GLU A 134 7.06 5.51 -3.08
C GLU A 134 7.16 6.94 -3.66
N ILE A 135 8.16 7.72 -3.27
CA ILE A 135 8.41 9.06 -3.85
C ILE A 135 8.68 8.94 -5.35
N VAL A 136 9.58 8.02 -5.75
CA VAL A 136 9.95 7.84 -7.15
C VAL A 136 8.75 7.41 -7.99
N LEU A 137 7.95 6.47 -7.50
CA LEU A 137 6.77 5.97 -8.20
C LEU A 137 5.76 7.08 -8.43
N LEU A 138 5.39 7.83 -7.39
CA LEU A 138 4.41 8.90 -7.50
C LEU A 138 4.88 10.06 -8.40
N GLU A 139 6.19 10.20 -8.57
CA GLU A 139 6.77 11.20 -9.45
C GLU A 139 6.91 10.73 -10.92
N ARG A 140 6.63 9.46 -11.24
CA ARG A 140 6.60 8.98 -12.63
C ARG A 140 5.46 9.66 -13.39
N SER A 141 5.78 10.25 -14.54
CA SER A 141 4.82 10.99 -15.36
C SER A 141 3.59 10.18 -15.75
N GLY A 142 3.76 8.87 -16.02
CA GLY A 142 2.67 7.95 -16.30
C GLY A 142 1.67 7.80 -15.14
N LEU A 143 2.13 7.91 -13.88
CA LEU A 143 1.29 7.72 -12.70
C LEU A 143 0.69 9.02 -12.15
N LYS A 144 1.36 10.17 -12.34
CA LYS A 144 0.91 11.47 -11.82
C LYS A 144 -0.52 11.86 -12.23
N SER A 145 -0.94 11.44 -13.42
CA SER A 145 -2.27 11.75 -13.96
C SER A 145 -3.28 10.61 -13.78
N CYS A 146 -2.85 9.48 -13.22
CA CYS A 146 -3.74 8.33 -13.03
C CYS A 146 -4.62 8.54 -11.79
N PRO A 147 -5.96 8.36 -11.90
CA PRO A 147 -6.89 8.67 -10.82
C PRO A 147 -6.72 7.78 -9.58
N PHE A 148 -6.13 6.59 -9.75
CA PHE A 148 -5.93 5.59 -8.71
C PHE A 148 -4.69 5.85 -7.84
N PHE A 149 -3.82 6.78 -8.24
CA PHE A 149 -2.60 7.12 -7.53
C PHE A 149 -2.80 8.41 -6.73
N LEU A 150 -1.96 8.59 -5.72
CA LEU A 150 -1.97 9.77 -4.86
C LEU A 150 -1.07 10.85 -5.43
N LYS A 151 -1.49 12.10 -5.32
CA LYS A 151 -0.61 13.22 -5.63
C LYS A 151 0.29 13.50 -4.43
N LEU A 152 1.59 13.43 -4.67
CA LEU A 152 2.62 13.77 -3.70
C LEU A 152 2.68 15.28 -3.50
N VAL A 153 2.55 15.75 -2.25
CA VAL A 153 2.60 17.18 -1.89
C VAL A 153 3.94 17.53 -1.25
N GLY A 154 4.49 16.61 -0.47
CA GLY A 154 5.79 16.77 0.15
C GLY A 154 6.21 15.53 0.91
N PHE A 155 7.43 15.57 1.42
CA PHE A 155 8.01 14.49 2.19
C PHE A 155 9.02 15.03 3.19
N CYS A 156 9.31 14.26 4.22
CA CYS A 156 10.32 14.58 5.24
C CYS A 156 11.12 13.33 5.55
N PHE A 157 12.43 13.51 5.71
CA PHE A 157 13.35 12.43 6.08
C PHE A 157 14.23 12.78 7.30
N GLU A 158 13.91 13.85 8.04
CA GLU A 158 14.70 14.30 9.18
C GLU A 158 14.56 13.37 10.40
N LYS A 159 13.68 13.69 11.37
CA LYS A 159 13.45 12.84 12.56
C LYS A 159 12.45 11.71 12.31
N LYS A 160 11.61 11.85 11.29
CA LYS A 160 10.64 10.85 10.84
C LYS A 160 10.70 10.77 9.32
N LEU A 161 10.58 9.55 8.80
CA LEU A 161 10.22 9.35 7.39
C LEU A 161 8.73 9.59 7.27
N ALA A 162 8.32 10.53 6.42
CA ALA A 162 6.92 10.82 6.19
C ALA A 162 6.65 11.33 4.78
N ILE A 163 5.49 10.96 4.23
CA ILE A 163 4.97 11.47 2.97
C ILE A 163 3.65 12.20 3.23
N VAL A 164 3.46 13.32 2.55
CA VAL A 164 2.24 14.13 2.57
C VAL A 164 1.54 13.99 1.22
N TYR A 165 0.29 13.52 1.22
CA TYR A 165 -0.54 13.37 0.03
C TYR A 165 -1.67 14.38 -0.02
N ASP A 166 -2.03 14.79 -1.24
CA ASP A 166 -3.27 15.49 -1.54
C ASP A 166 -4.44 14.49 -1.50
N LEU A 167 -4.82 14.12 -0.28
CA LEU A 167 -5.86 13.15 0.00
C LEU A 167 -6.62 13.54 1.25
N LYS A 168 -7.94 13.58 1.11
CA LYS A 168 -8.86 13.56 2.23
C LYS A 168 -9.18 12.11 2.60
N PHE A 169 -8.70 11.69 3.77
CA PHE A 169 -8.91 10.32 4.24
C PHE A 169 -10.39 10.05 4.52
N LYS A 170 -10.92 8.94 4.01
CA LYS A 170 -12.26 8.45 4.38
C LYS A 170 -12.17 7.12 5.10
N LYS A 171 -12.01 6.01 4.37
CA LYS A 171 -11.87 4.64 4.91
C LYS A 171 -11.12 3.74 3.93
N SER A 172 -10.45 2.71 4.43
CA SER A 172 -9.94 1.62 3.58
C SER A 172 -11.09 0.80 3.00
N LEU A 173 -10.84 0.16 1.85
CA LEU A 173 -11.76 -0.76 1.18
C LEU A 173 -12.12 -1.92 2.11
N TRP A 174 -11.15 -2.39 2.88
CA TRP A 174 -11.38 -3.38 3.93
C TRP A 174 -12.52 -3.03 4.89
N LEU A 175 -12.42 -1.87 5.54
CA LEU A 175 -13.43 -1.40 6.51
C LEU A 175 -14.80 -1.15 5.85
N SER A 176 -14.86 -1.22 4.54
CA SER A 176 -16.03 -0.93 3.74
C SER A 176 -16.79 -2.17 3.28
N PHE A 177 -16.21 -3.37 3.34
CA PHE A 177 -16.91 -4.60 2.88
C PHE A 177 -18.23 -4.86 3.61
N GLY A 178 -18.27 -4.60 4.93
CA GLY A 178 -19.45 -4.77 5.79
C GLY A 178 -20.41 -3.57 5.85
N SER A 179 -20.18 -2.52 5.05
CA SER A 179 -21.01 -1.31 5.05
C SER A 179 -22.17 -1.38 4.04
N GLU A 180 -23.07 -0.38 4.07
CA GLU A 180 -24.28 -0.25 3.22
C GLU A 180 -23.96 0.05 1.73
N PHE A 181 -22.91 -0.56 1.17
CA PHE A 181 -22.63 -0.44 -0.26
C PHE A 181 -23.65 -1.27 -1.04
N GLY A 182 -24.38 -0.60 -1.93
CA GLY A 182 -25.26 -1.24 -2.89
C GLY A 182 -24.50 -1.94 -4.01
N TRP A 183 -25.23 -2.62 -4.87
CA TRP A 183 -24.68 -3.30 -6.06
C TRP A 183 -23.86 -2.34 -6.94
N LYS A 184 -24.43 -1.17 -7.24
CA LYS A 184 -23.82 -0.18 -8.14
C LYS A 184 -22.47 0.32 -7.63
N GLU A 185 -22.37 0.62 -6.35
CA GLU A 185 -21.15 1.10 -5.70
C GLU A 185 -20.05 0.03 -5.73
N ARG A 186 -20.42 -1.22 -5.45
CA ARG A 186 -19.50 -2.37 -5.51
C ARG A 186 -18.98 -2.60 -6.92
N MET A 187 -19.84 -2.49 -7.94
CA MET A 187 -19.42 -2.62 -9.33
C MET A 187 -18.54 -1.45 -9.80
N ARG A 188 -18.75 -0.24 -9.26
CA ARG A 188 -17.84 0.88 -9.47
C ARG A 188 -16.46 0.60 -8.87
N VAL A 189 -16.39 0.09 -7.63
CA VAL A 189 -15.13 -0.32 -7.00
C VAL A 189 -14.44 -1.40 -7.83
N ALA A 190 -15.15 -2.46 -8.24
CA ALA A 190 -14.60 -3.53 -9.07
C ALA A 190 -14.05 -2.99 -10.41
N THR A 191 -14.80 -2.09 -11.07
CA THR A 191 -14.37 -1.47 -12.33
C THR A 191 -13.12 -0.63 -12.15
N ASN A 192 -13.09 0.20 -11.10
CA ASN A 192 -11.92 1.01 -10.77
C ASN A 192 -10.71 0.13 -10.43
N TYR A 193 -10.92 -0.99 -9.75
CA TYR A 193 -9.85 -1.93 -9.42
C TYR A 193 -9.28 -2.58 -10.68
N ALA A 194 -10.13 -3.08 -11.58
CA ALA A 194 -9.67 -3.63 -12.86
C ALA A 194 -8.86 -2.61 -13.68
N LEU A 195 -9.29 -1.34 -13.67
CA LEU A 195 -8.56 -0.26 -14.33
C LEU A 195 -7.22 0.06 -13.65
N LEU A 196 -7.14 0.02 -12.31
CA LEU A 196 -5.88 0.11 -11.57
C LEU A 196 -4.93 -1.01 -12.00
N LEU A 197 -5.39 -2.26 -12.01
CA LEU A 197 -4.57 -3.41 -12.42
C LEU A 197 -4.06 -3.27 -13.85
N LYS A 198 -4.92 -2.82 -14.77
CA LYS A 198 -4.51 -2.50 -16.13
C LYS A 198 -3.39 -1.44 -16.16
N THR A 199 -3.52 -0.37 -15.38
CA THR A 199 -2.45 0.64 -15.27
C THR A 199 -1.16 0.03 -14.73
N LEU A 200 -1.22 -0.82 -13.70
CA LEU A 200 -0.03 -1.50 -13.16
C LEU A 200 0.64 -2.40 -14.20
N THR A 201 -0.14 -3.18 -14.97
CA THR A 201 0.37 -4.01 -16.07
C THR A 201 1.03 -3.16 -17.16
N MET A 202 0.36 -2.09 -17.61
CA MET A 202 0.88 -1.18 -18.64
C MET A 202 2.19 -0.51 -18.23
N GLU A 203 2.28 -0.08 -16.97
CA GLU A 203 3.45 0.59 -16.39
C GLU A 203 4.52 -0.41 -15.92
N LYS A 204 4.27 -1.72 -16.08
CA LYS A 204 5.14 -2.83 -15.67
C LYS A 204 5.53 -2.74 -14.20
N LEU A 205 4.57 -2.37 -13.37
CA LEU A 205 4.72 -2.27 -11.93
C LEU A 205 4.39 -3.61 -11.31
N ASP A 206 5.33 -4.14 -10.53
CA ASP A 206 5.14 -5.31 -9.65
C ASP A 206 5.02 -4.79 -8.22
N LEU A 207 3.78 -4.48 -7.83
CA LEU A 207 3.46 -3.98 -6.50
C LEU A 207 2.82 -5.07 -5.66
N VAL A 208 3.02 -4.96 -4.34
CA VAL A 208 2.39 -5.81 -3.34
C VAL A 208 1.46 -4.92 -2.52
N TRP A 209 0.19 -5.29 -2.46
CA TRP A 209 -0.81 -4.55 -1.69
C TRP A 209 -1.91 -5.48 -1.18
N SER A 210 -2.68 -4.98 -0.23
CA SER A 210 -3.87 -5.62 0.34
C SER A 210 -5.09 -4.69 0.19
N CYS A 211 -6.29 -5.20 0.50
CA CYS A 211 -7.50 -4.36 0.55
C CYS A 211 -7.42 -3.22 1.58
N ASP A 212 -6.54 -3.30 2.58
CA ASP A 212 -6.29 -2.22 3.53
C ASP A 212 -5.47 -1.06 2.92
N ASP A 213 -4.71 -1.35 1.87
CA ASP A 213 -3.88 -0.37 1.16
C ASP A 213 -4.67 0.40 0.08
N ILE A 214 -5.95 0.08 -0.11
CA ILE A 214 -6.85 0.73 -1.07
C ILE A 214 -7.86 1.58 -0.29
N MET A 215 -7.88 2.87 -0.58
CA MET A 215 -8.81 3.85 -0.02
C MET A 215 -10.02 4.04 -0.91
N ILE A 216 -11.17 4.36 -0.33
CA ILE A 216 -12.40 4.69 -1.06
C ILE A 216 -12.88 6.11 -0.70
N ASP A 217 -13.32 6.88 -1.70
CA ASP A 217 -13.96 8.20 -1.49
C ASP A 217 -15.51 8.13 -1.36
N GLU A 218 -16.22 9.28 -1.37
CA GLU A 218 -17.70 9.30 -1.16
C GLU A 218 -18.44 8.81 -2.40
N GLU A 219 -17.78 8.92 -3.55
CA GLU A 219 -18.26 8.52 -4.85
C GLU A 219 -17.83 7.09 -5.21
N TYR A 220 -17.20 6.37 -4.28
CA TYR A 220 -16.71 5.01 -4.45
C TYR A 220 -15.60 4.86 -5.49
N ASN A 221 -14.79 5.90 -5.68
CA ASN A 221 -13.51 5.80 -6.40
C ASN A 221 -12.44 5.25 -5.46
N ILE A 222 -11.50 4.50 -6.03
CA ILE A 222 -10.41 3.89 -5.26
C ILE A 222 -9.11 4.69 -5.41
N LYS A 223 -8.28 4.68 -4.37
CA LYS A 223 -6.89 5.19 -4.40
C LYS A 223 -5.94 4.25 -3.66
N LEU A 224 -4.82 3.90 -4.27
CA LEU A 224 -3.76 3.13 -3.63
C LEU A 224 -2.93 4.03 -2.71
N ILE A 225 -2.71 3.64 -1.45
CA ILE A 225 -1.99 4.46 -0.45
C ILE A 225 -0.68 3.82 0.05
N ASN A 226 -0.36 2.62 -0.43
CA ASN A 226 0.88 1.92 -0.08
C ASN A 226 1.49 1.29 -1.33
N TYR A 227 2.73 1.64 -1.63
CA TYR A 227 3.40 1.28 -2.88
C TYR A 227 4.62 0.39 -2.59
N VAL A 228 4.37 -0.83 -2.15
CA VAL A 228 5.44 -1.78 -1.83
C VAL A 228 5.90 -2.45 -3.11
N VAL A 229 7.11 -2.12 -3.55
CA VAL A 229 7.69 -2.70 -4.76
C VAL A 229 8.21 -4.11 -4.47
N ASN A 230 7.81 -5.08 -5.29
CA ASN A 230 8.39 -6.41 -5.26
C ASN A 230 9.80 -6.36 -5.86
N ARG A 231 10.82 -6.72 -5.07
CA ARG A 231 12.23 -6.64 -5.45
C ARG A 231 12.79 -8.03 -5.71
N ARG A 232 13.55 -8.18 -6.79
CA ARG A 232 14.23 -9.43 -7.13
C ARG A 232 15.33 -9.75 -6.11
N GLU A 233 15.56 -11.04 -5.87
CA GLU A 233 16.76 -11.48 -5.14
C GLU A 233 18.02 -10.99 -5.87
N GLY A 234 18.87 -10.22 -5.16
CA GLY A 234 20.15 -9.72 -5.67
C GLY A 234 20.31 -8.20 -5.72
N GLU A 235 19.24 -7.40 -5.53
CA GLU A 235 19.31 -5.93 -5.50
C GLU A 235 19.62 -5.34 -4.10
N THR A 236 20.07 -6.18 -3.17
CA THR A 236 20.35 -5.79 -1.78
C THR A 236 21.81 -5.37 -1.57
N CYS A 237 22.01 -4.23 -0.92
CA CYS A 237 23.25 -3.88 -0.26
C CYS A 237 23.45 -4.79 0.96
N ASP A 238 24.62 -5.43 1.07
CA ASP A 238 25.16 -6.17 2.23
C ASP A 238 24.20 -6.98 3.12
N GLY A 239 24.19 -8.30 2.89
CA GLY A 239 24.07 -9.34 3.93
C GLY A 239 22.71 -9.52 4.64
N ALA A 240 21.74 -8.64 4.45
CA ALA A 240 20.39 -8.76 4.98
C ALA A 240 19.45 -9.22 3.85
N SER A 241 19.53 -10.50 3.51
CA SER A 241 18.72 -11.14 2.47
C SER A 241 17.28 -11.35 2.94
N VAL A 242 16.49 -10.29 3.02
CA VAL A 242 15.03 -10.41 3.03
C VAL A 242 14.44 -9.22 2.28
N SER A 243 13.90 -9.48 1.09
CA SER A 243 13.09 -8.52 0.36
C SER A 243 11.93 -8.05 1.25
N GLY A 244 11.49 -6.79 1.12
CA GLY A 244 10.32 -6.28 1.85
C GLY A 244 9.08 -7.20 1.72
N LEU A 245 9.04 -7.96 0.62
CA LEU A 245 8.14 -9.07 0.33
C LEU A 245 8.06 -10.15 1.43
N SER A 246 9.17 -10.76 1.86
CA SER A 246 9.13 -11.91 2.78
C SER A 246 8.68 -11.54 4.20
N LEU A 247 8.71 -10.27 4.53
CA LEU A 247 8.47 -9.74 5.88
C LEU A 247 7.09 -9.14 6.02
N GLN A 248 6.61 -8.44 4.98
CA GLN A 248 5.21 -8.08 4.88
C GLN A 248 4.36 -9.34 4.69
N MET A 249 4.87 -10.40 4.05
CA MET A 249 4.25 -11.73 4.10
C MET A 249 4.07 -12.28 5.53
N GLY A 250 4.85 -11.88 6.53
CA GLY A 250 4.60 -12.29 7.92
C GLY A 250 3.34 -11.68 8.55
N PHE A 251 3.00 -10.44 8.18
CA PHE A 251 1.84 -9.68 8.67
C PHE A 251 0.64 -9.67 7.69
N ALA A 252 0.93 -9.84 6.41
CA ALA A 252 0.01 -9.79 5.28
C ALA A 252 -0.27 -11.18 4.69
N SER A 253 0.35 -12.26 5.17
CA SER A 253 -0.05 -13.65 4.83
C SER A 253 -1.51 -13.94 5.20
N SER A 254 -2.11 -13.15 6.09
CA SER A 254 -3.55 -13.18 6.35
C SER A 254 -4.41 -12.36 5.38
N TYR A 255 -3.85 -11.54 4.48
CA TYR A 255 -4.62 -10.55 3.69
C TYR A 255 -4.20 -10.37 2.22
N VAL A 256 -2.97 -10.73 1.84
CA VAL A 256 -2.47 -10.66 0.46
C VAL A 256 -2.62 -12.04 -0.14
N SER A 257 -3.43 -12.16 -1.19
CA SER A 257 -3.36 -13.37 -2.01
C SER A 257 -2.12 -13.30 -2.88
N ILE A 258 -1.20 -14.23 -2.64
CA ILE A 258 -0.27 -14.61 -3.68
C ILE A 258 -0.98 -15.73 -4.45
N PRO A 259 -1.29 -15.54 -5.74
CA PRO A 259 -1.78 -16.62 -6.59
C PRO A 259 -0.83 -17.82 -6.43
N PRO A 260 -1.32 -19.05 -6.32
CA PRO A 260 -0.45 -20.22 -6.16
C PRO A 260 0.62 -20.37 -7.25
N SER A 261 0.37 -19.82 -8.45
CA SER A 261 1.34 -19.73 -9.55
C SER A 261 2.44 -18.68 -9.33
N HIS A 262 2.25 -17.71 -8.43
CA HIS A 262 3.24 -16.68 -8.04
C HIS A 262 4.04 -17.05 -6.80
N SER A 263 3.58 -18.04 -6.02
CA SER A 263 4.36 -18.60 -4.91
C SER A 263 5.59 -19.38 -5.37
N ILE A 264 5.74 -19.69 -6.67
CA ILE A 264 6.75 -20.63 -7.20
C ILE A 264 7.76 -19.99 -8.16
N THR A 265 7.60 -18.75 -8.63
CA THR A 265 8.53 -18.22 -9.65
C THR A 265 9.14 -16.88 -9.23
N LEU A 266 10.14 -16.96 -8.35
CA LEU A 266 11.23 -15.96 -8.33
C LEU A 266 11.95 -16.02 -9.69
N GLY A 267 11.50 -15.23 -10.67
CA GLY A 267 12.05 -15.20 -12.03
C GLY A 267 11.04 -14.72 -13.08
N THR A 268 10.77 -13.42 -13.09
CA THR A 268 9.63 -12.69 -13.69
C THR A 268 9.41 -12.87 -15.20
N ASP A 269 8.20 -13.30 -15.58
CA ASP A 269 7.55 -12.99 -16.87
C ASP A 269 6.46 -11.93 -16.62
N VAL A 270 6.43 -10.85 -17.41
CA VAL A 270 5.40 -9.79 -17.32
C VAL A 270 4.00 -10.38 -17.51
N MET A 271 3.89 -11.42 -18.35
CA MET A 271 2.65 -12.15 -18.56
C MET A 271 2.18 -12.81 -17.27
N GLU A 272 3.08 -13.39 -16.48
CA GLU A 272 2.70 -14.00 -15.20
C GLU A 272 2.17 -12.94 -14.23
N ILE A 273 2.84 -11.80 -14.08
CA ILE A 273 2.38 -10.70 -13.19
C ILE A 273 0.94 -10.29 -13.53
N GLU A 274 0.62 -10.10 -14.82
CA GLU A 274 -0.74 -9.80 -15.25
C GLU A 274 -1.71 -10.90 -14.80
N LYS A 275 -1.38 -12.18 -15.00
CA LYS A 275 -2.22 -13.30 -14.57
C LYS A 275 -2.41 -13.33 -13.05
N GLY A 276 -1.44 -12.88 -12.27
CA GLY A 276 -1.62 -12.70 -10.83
C GLY A 276 -2.63 -11.61 -10.50
N TYR A 277 -2.54 -10.46 -11.16
CA TYR A 277 -3.51 -9.38 -10.99
C TYR A 277 -4.93 -9.81 -11.35
N ILE A 278 -5.11 -10.64 -12.39
CA ILE A 278 -6.43 -11.19 -12.75
C ILE A 278 -7.00 -12.08 -11.64
N PHE A 279 -6.15 -12.87 -10.99
CA PHE A 279 -6.57 -13.67 -9.84
C PHE A 279 -7.02 -12.78 -8.69
N GLU A 280 -6.24 -11.75 -8.34
CA GLU A 280 -6.61 -10.77 -7.32
C GLU A 280 -7.91 -10.03 -7.65
N PHE A 281 -8.16 -9.70 -8.92
CA PHE A 281 -9.43 -9.13 -9.36
C PHE A 281 -10.60 -10.06 -9.09
N GLY A 282 -10.49 -11.33 -9.51
CA GLY A 282 -11.57 -12.31 -9.34
C GLY A 282 -11.92 -12.52 -7.87
N ILE A 283 -10.90 -12.54 -7.02
CA ILE A 283 -11.03 -12.56 -5.57
C ILE A 283 -11.75 -11.32 -5.04
N LEU A 284 -11.30 -10.11 -5.41
CA LEU A 284 -11.92 -8.90 -4.91
C LEU A 284 -13.39 -8.83 -5.32
N LEU A 285 -13.70 -9.20 -6.57
CA LEU A 285 -15.08 -9.21 -7.06
C LEU A 285 -15.95 -10.17 -6.26
N LEU A 286 -15.40 -11.31 -5.82
CA LEU A 286 -16.09 -12.22 -4.91
C LEU A 286 -16.37 -11.59 -3.54
N GLU A 287 -15.37 -10.99 -2.91
CA GLU A 287 -15.53 -10.31 -1.61
C GLU A 287 -16.61 -9.22 -1.69
N LEU A 288 -16.63 -8.49 -2.80
CA LEU A 288 -17.63 -7.46 -3.08
C LEU A 288 -19.04 -8.05 -3.20
N ILE A 289 -19.27 -9.11 -3.98
CA ILE A 289 -20.62 -9.69 -4.15
C ILE A 289 -21.08 -10.49 -2.92
N MET A 290 -20.14 -11.00 -2.12
CA MET A 290 -20.44 -11.76 -0.90
C MET A 290 -20.67 -10.84 0.32
N LYS A 291 -20.34 -9.55 0.21
CA LYS A 291 -20.26 -8.61 1.35
C LYS A 291 -19.42 -9.14 2.52
N ARG A 292 -18.37 -9.91 2.22
CA ARG A 292 -17.59 -10.58 3.24
C ARG A 292 -16.11 -10.56 2.90
N GLU A 293 -15.34 -10.31 3.93
CA GLU A 293 -13.91 -10.60 3.97
C GLU A 293 -13.64 -12.10 3.76
N ARG A 294 -12.48 -12.38 3.16
CA ARG A 294 -11.91 -13.71 3.14
C ARG A 294 -11.46 -14.20 4.52
N SER A 295 -12.12 -15.25 5.03
CA SER A 295 -11.62 -15.99 6.21
C SER A 295 -10.67 -17.11 5.77
N TRP A 296 -9.37 -16.92 5.98
CA TRP A 296 -8.32 -17.89 5.64
C TRP A 296 -8.25 -19.08 6.60
N HIS A 297 -9.29 -19.91 6.60
CA HIS A 297 -9.25 -21.25 7.20
C HIS A 297 -9.96 -22.33 6.36
N ALA A 298 -10.51 -22.00 5.19
CA ALA A 298 -11.15 -22.97 4.32
C ALA A 298 -10.68 -22.78 2.87
N SER A 299 -9.93 -23.77 2.38
CA SER A 299 -9.82 -24.24 0.99
C SER A 299 -10.06 -23.21 -0.14
N TYR A 300 -9.07 -23.09 -1.02
CA TYR A 300 -9.01 -22.44 -2.35
C TYR A 300 -10.11 -22.85 -3.36
N GLN A 301 -11.30 -23.21 -2.91
CA GLN A 301 -12.36 -23.71 -3.76
C GLN A 301 -13.61 -22.90 -3.47
N LEU A 302 -13.88 -21.98 -4.38
CA LEU A 302 -15.14 -21.26 -4.48
C LEU A 302 -16.34 -22.21 -4.62
N SER A 303 -16.10 -23.37 -5.23
CA SER A 303 -17.07 -24.38 -5.59
C SER A 303 -17.76 -25.05 -4.38
N PRO A 304 -17.06 -25.53 -3.33
CA PRO A 304 -17.66 -25.93 -2.06
C PRO A 304 -18.54 -24.85 -1.41
N TYR A 305 -18.12 -23.58 -1.42
CA TYR A 305 -18.88 -22.49 -0.81
C TYR A 305 -20.16 -22.17 -1.58
N ILE A 306 -20.09 -22.06 -2.90
CA ILE A 306 -21.26 -21.86 -3.77
C ILE A 306 -22.25 -23.03 -3.61
N LYS A 307 -21.74 -24.27 -3.49
CA LYS A 307 -22.56 -25.45 -3.22
C LYS A 307 -23.24 -25.40 -1.85
N GLU A 308 -22.54 -24.94 -0.80
CA GLU A 308 -23.10 -24.77 0.54
C GLU A 308 -24.24 -23.74 0.58
N LYS A 309 -24.14 -22.66 -0.21
CA LYS A 309 -25.14 -21.59 -0.30
C LYS A 309 -26.28 -21.82 -1.29
N GLY A 310 -26.48 -23.06 -1.72
CA GLY A 310 -27.59 -23.40 -2.61
C GLY A 310 -27.44 -22.87 -4.04
N GLY A 311 -26.20 -22.59 -4.47
CA GLY A 311 -25.87 -22.27 -5.85
C GLY A 311 -25.58 -20.80 -6.17
N SER A 312 -25.63 -19.87 -5.19
CA SER A 312 -25.28 -18.46 -5.41
C SER A 312 -24.29 -17.94 -4.37
N ALA A 313 -23.25 -17.24 -4.84
CA ALA A 313 -22.30 -16.52 -3.99
C ALA A 313 -22.81 -15.11 -3.60
N PHE A 314 -23.92 -14.64 -4.19
CA PHE A 314 -24.40 -13.28 -3.98
C PHE A 314 -25.02 -13.12 -2.60
N HIS A 315 -24.67 -12.03 -1.93
CA HIS A 315 -25.35 -11.62 -0.72
C HIS A 315 -26.79 -11.18 -1.06
N GLU A 316 -27.77 -11.71 -0.32
CA GLU A 316 -29.21 -11.54 -0.57
C GLU A 316 -29.66 -10.07 -0.68
N THR A 317 -28.98 -9.16 0.02
CA THR A 317 -29.28 -7.72 0.04
C THR A 317 -28.81 -6.95 -1.21
N LEU A 318 -28.15 -7.58 -2.18
CA LEU A 318 -27.63 -6.86 -3.36
C LEU A 318 -28.69 -6.63 -4.45
N GLU A 319 -29.90 -7.19 -4.29
CA GLU A 319 -31.05 -6.98 -5.20
C GLU A 319 -30.68 -7.06 -6.70
N VAL A 320 -29.89 -8.06 -7.08
CA VAL A 320 -29.43 -8.29 -8.45
C VAL A 320 -30.30 -9.38 -9.10
N ASP A 321 -30.69 -9.18 -10.36
CA ASP A 321 -31.43 -10.21 -11.09
C ASP A 321 -30.56 -11.44 -11.42
N ALA A 322 -31.23 -12.56 -11.71
CA ALA A 322 -30.56 -13.84 -11.93
C ALA A 322 -29.65 -13.85 -13.17
N VAL A 323 -29.93 -13.03 -14.18
CA VAL A 323 -29.12 -12.94 -15.40
C VAL A 323 -27.79 -12.28 -15.07
N THR A 324 -27.81 -11.08 -14.47
CA THR A 324 -26.60 -10.37 -14.07
C THR A 324 -25.78 -11.17 -13.05
N SER A 325 -26.44 -11.83 -12.09
CA SER A 325 -25.76 -12.71 -11.12
C SER A 325 -25.01 -13.87 -11.80
N THR A 326 -25.62 -14.48 -12.82
CA THR A 326 -25.01 -15.57 -13.59
C THR A 326 -23.84 -15.08 -14.43
N GLU A 327 -23.98 -13.93 -15.10
CA GLU A 327 -22.91 -13.36 -15.94
C GLU A 327 -21.67 -13.00 -15.12
N ILE A 328 -21.84 -12.39 -13.94
CA ILE A 328 -20.74 -12.06 -13.03
C ILE A 328 -20.05 -13.32 -12.52
N SER A 329 -20.81 -14.36 -12.21
CA SER A 329 -20.23 -15.64 -11.78
C SER A 329 -19.37 -16.27 -12.88
N LYS A 330 -19.83 -16.19 -14.14
CA LYS A 330 -19.06 -16.62 -15.32
C LYS A 330 -17.82 -15.77 -15.59
N LEU A 331 -17.84 -14.49 -15.23
CA LEU A 331 -16.66 -13.62 -15.30
C LEU A 331 -15.61 -14.00 -14.25
N ILE A 332 -16.05 -14.30 -13.02
CA ILE A 332 -15.15 -14.62 -11.90
C ILE A 332 -14.45 -15.97 -12.08
N GLU A 333 -15.18 -17.00 -12.53
CA GLU A 333 -14.69 -18.39 -12.60
C GLU A 333 -13.32 -18.54 -13.28
N PRO A 334 -13.08 -18.02 -14.50
CA PRO A 334 -11.77 -18.12 -15.12
C PRO A 334 -10.73 -17.20 -14.47
N CYS A 335 -11.12 -16.11 -13.81
CA CYS A 335 -10.18 -15.21 -13.11
C CYS A 335 -9.49 -15.91 -11.93
N VAL A 336 -10.24 -16.70 -11.17
CA VAL A 336 -9.74 -17.42 -9.98
C VAL A 336 -9.17 -18.82 -10.30
N CYS A 337 -8.92 -19.12 -11.59
CA CYS A 337 -8.35 -20.39 -11.98
C CYS A 337 -6.91 -20.56 -11.44
N MET A 338 -6.57 -21.76 -10.95
CA MET A 338 -5.23 -22.06 -10.44
C MET A 338 -4.18 -22.06 -11.57
N GLU A 339 -4.58 -22.47 -12.77
CA GLU A 339 -3.73 -22.45 -13.96
C GLU A 339 -3.67 -21.03 -14.54
N SER A 340 -2.50 -20.37 -14.48
CA SER A 340 -2.34 -18.96 -14.90
C SER A 340 -2.71 -18.77 -16.37
N ALA A 341 -2.34 -19.72 -17.23
CA ALA A 341 -2.60 -19.69 -18.67
C ALA A 341 -4.10 -19.68 -19.03
N GLN A 342 -4.98 -20.16 -18.13
CA GLN A 342 -6.42 -20.19 -18.36
C GLN A 342 -7.13 -18.89 -17.93
N ARG A 343 -6.45 -18.01 -17.19
CA ARG A 343 -7.04 -16.74 -16.79
C ARG A 343 -7.14 -15.80 -17.99
N PRO A 344 -8.19 -14.97 -18.10
CA PRO A 344 -8.32 -13.99 -19.17
C PRO A 344 -7.23 -12.92 -19.12
N ASP A 345 -7.15 -12.07 -20.13
CA ASP A 345 -6.40 -10.80 -20.08
C ASP A 345 -7.24 -9.70 -19.41
N ILE A 346 -6.58 -8.65 -18.92
CA ILE A 346 -7.26 -7.59 -18.16
C ILE A 346 -8.25 -6.78 -19.00
N GLU A 347 -8.01 -6.64 -20.30
CA GLU A 347 -8.90 -5.90 -21.21
C GLU A 347 -10.23 -6.64 -21.41
N SER A 348 -10.15 -7.96 -21.61
CA SER A 348 -11.31 -8.85 -21.69
C SER A 348 -12.16 -8.76 -20.42
N VAL A 349 -11.52 -8.77 -19.23
CA VAL A 349 -12.20 -8.63 -17.95
C VAL A 349 -12.91 -7.27 -17.82
N ILE A 350 -12.23 -6.18 -18.16
CA ILE A 350 -12.81 -4.83 -18.10
C ILE A 350 -13.98 -4.68 -19.06
N SER A 351 -13.84 -5.18 -20.30
CA SER A 351 -14.88 -5.11 -21.33
C SER A 351 -16.13 -5.85 -20.88
N GLU A 352 -15.97 -7.08 -20.39
CA GLU A 352 -17.08 -7.91 -19.95
C GLU A 352 -17.76 -7.34 -18.70
N LEU A 353 -16.98 -6.88 -17.70
CA LEU A 353 -17.54 -6.23 -16.52
C LEU A 353 -18.38 -5.00 -16.90
N LYS A 354 -17.88 -4.14 -17.81
CA LYS A 354 -18.62 -2.97 -18.28
C LYS A 354 -19.87 -3.35 -19.05
N ARG A 355 -19.82 -4.40 -19.87
CA ARG A 355 -20.99 -4.92 -20.59
C ARG A 355 -22.08 -5.35 -19.61
N ILE A 356 -21.72 -6.12 -18.59
CA ILE A 356 -22.66 -6.62 -17.59
C ILE A 356 -23.26 -5.46 -16.79
N VAL A 357 -22.42 -4.55 -16.28
CA VAL A 357 -22.86 -3.43 -15.44
C VAL A 357 -23.64 -2.37 -16.23
N GLY A 358 -23.34 -2.20 -17.52
CA GLY A 358 -24.04 -1.25 -18.40
C GLY A 358 -25.34 -1.77 -19.03
N SER A 359 -25.60 -3.08 -18.92
CA SER A 359 -26.83 -3.70 -19.45
C SER A 359 -27.95 -3.84 -18.41
N GLY A 360 -27.66 -3.53 -17.14
CA GLY A 360 -28.56 -3.67 -16.00
C GLY A 360 -29.14 -2.36 -15.48
#